data_AF-A0A915UFQ8-F1
#
_entry.id   AF-A0A915UFQ8-F1
#
_cell.length_a   1.000
_cell.length_b   1.000
_cell.length_c   1.000
_cell.angle_alpha   90.00
_cell.angle_beta   90.00
_cell.angle_gamma   90.00
#
_symmetry.space_group_name_H-M   'P 1'
#
loop_
_entity.id
_entity.type
_entity.pdbx_description
1 polymer ?
#
loop_
_entity_poly.entity_id
_entity_poly.type
_entity_poly.pdbx_seq_one_letter_code
_entity_poly.pdbx_strand_id
1 'polypeptide(L)'
;MRVDLKVDTHAYGAVDTHAYGAVGTHAYGAVGTHDYGAVGTHDYGAVGTHDFGAVGTHDYGAVGTHDCGSVDTQDRPATYTGGAARPRGRGLPTMIPWQTLGEALTPDGTRITLRQRGHEFLLLADGRSLMPSTITGSEQALALVGCRHLASTPRPRVLIGGLGLGFTARAALDLLPADASLVIAELVPEVRAWNEQLVGHLAGHPLADPRVTVTIGDALAVIRAERDGLDAILLDVDNGPAEFAARGNDALYGAAGLASMRQRLRPGGVLAVWSAWEDHRFARRLTSAGFAVTLERVRGHGRRGARHLIYRALPRR
;
A
#
# COMPACT_ATOMS: atom_id res chain seq x y z
N MET A 1 -36.29 30.27 2.96
CA MET A 1 -35.75 28.97 2.51
C MET A 1 -35.77 28.07 3.74
N ARG A 2 -36.64 27.04 3.76
CA ARG A 2 -36.72 26.11 4.90
C ARG A 2 -35.49 25.20 4.87
N VAL A 3 -34.76 25.14 5.97
CA VAL A 3 -33.64 24.22 6.16
C VAL A 3 -34.21 23.05 6.97
N ASP A 4 -34.37 21.91 6.32
CA ASP A 4 -34.86 20.70 6.98
C ASP A 4 -33.71 20.05 7.74
N LEU A 5 -33.67 20.26 9.07
CA LEU A 5 -32.74 19.56 9.95
C LEU A 5 -33.20 18.10 10.06
N LYS A 6 -32.44 17.17 9.50
CA LYS A 6 -32.74 15.74 9.56
C LYS A 6 -31.94 15.11 10.70
N VAL A 7 -32.64 14.77 11.78
CA VAL A 7 -32.08 14.07 12.94
C VAL A 7 -32.52 12.62 12.85
N ASP A 8 -31.57 11.70 12.67
CA ASP A 8 -31.87 10.27 12.53
C ASP A 8 -30.81 9.40 13.18
N THR A 9 -31.21 8.29 13.80
CA THR A 9 -30.27 7.43 14.56
C THR A 9 -29.33 6.67 13.61
N HIS A 10 -29.84 6.36 12.42
CA HIS A 10 -29.09 5.74 11.33
C HIS A 10 -29.51 6.38 10.00
N ALA A 11 -28.62 7.15 9.39
CA ALA A 11 -28.85 7.74 8.08
C ALA A 11 -28.27 6.79 7.01
N TYR A 12 -29.14 6.29 6.13
CA TYR A 12 -28.75 5.39 5.04
C TYR A 12 -28.89 6.08 3.68
N GLY A 13 -27.79 6.17 2.93
CA GLY A 13 -27.79 6.44 1.49
C GLY A 13 -28.31 7.82 1.06
N ALA A 14 -27.75 8.91 1.61
CA ALA A 14 -28.04 10.25 1.12
C ALA A 14 -27.07 10.63 0.00
N VAL A 15 -27.60 10.91 -1.20
CA VAL A 15 -26.86 11.50 -2.31
C VAL A 15 -27.39 12.91 -2.51
N ASP A 16 -26.60 13.92 -2.18
CA ASP A 16 -27.00 15.33 -2.32
C ASP A 16 -25.80 16.19 -2.74
N THR A 17 -26.06 17.26 -3.48
CA THR A 17 -25.02 18.20 -3.91
C THR A 17 -24.52 19.04 -2.74
N HIS A 18 -25.41 19.32 -1.78
CA HIS A 18 -25.11 20.04 -0.54
C HIS A 18 -25.93 19.46 0.61
N ALA A 19 -25.29 18.73 1.54
CA ALA A 19 -25.96 18.32 2.75
C ALA A 19 -25.71 19.34 3.87
N TYR A 20 -26.80 19.86 4.45
CA TYR A 20 -26.75 20.83 5.54
C TYR A 20 -27.32 20.20 6.81
N GLY A 21 -26.49 20.07 7.85
CA GLY A 21 -26.94 19.81 9.23
C GLY A 21 -27.52 18.42 9.50
N ALA A 22 -26.92 17.36 8.97
CA ALA A 22 -27.26 16.00 9.37
C ALA A 22 -26.68 15.68 10.76
N VAL A 23 -27.54 15.29 11.70
CA VAL A 23 -27.13 14.85 13.05
C VAL A 23 -27.61 13.43 13.26
N GLY A 24 -26.67 12.47 13.38
CA GLY A 24 -27.04 11.06 13.49
C GLY A 24 -25.94 10.17 14.05
N THR A 25 -26.31 9.02 14.61
CA THR A 25 -25.36 8.15 15.34
C THR A 25 -24.48 7.33 14.40
N HIS A 26 -25.02 6.95 13.23
CA HIS A 26 -24.30 6.27 12.17
C HIS A 26 -24.73 6.75 10.78
N ALA A 27 -23.79 7.20 9.95
CA ALA A 27 -24.05 7.51 8.54
C ALA A 27 -23.43 6.45 7.63
N TYR A 28 -24.25 5.89 6.72
CA TYR A 28 -23.83 4.85 5.79
C TYR A 28 -24.02 5.32 4.35
N GLY A 29 -22.92 5.46 3.61
CA GLY A 29 -22.92 5.69 2.16
C GLY A 29 -23.44 7.06 1.72
N ALA A 30 -23.05 8.13 2.42
CA ALA A 30 -23.34 9.49 1.98
C ALA A 30 -22.36 9.93 0.88
N VAL A 31 -22.87 10.48 -0.23
CA VAL A 31 -22.04 10.98 -1.33
C VAL A 31 -22.51 12.38 -1.71
N GLY A 32 -21.65 13.38 -1.52
CA GLY A 32 -22.00 14.77 -1.78
C GLY A 32 -20.81 15.67 -2.03
N THR A 33 -21.01 16.78 -2.72
CA THR A 33 -19.88 17.66 -3.10
C THR A 33 -19.41 18.55 -1.95
N HIS A 34 -20.32 19.03 -1.10
CA HIS A 34 -20.01 19.86 0.05
C HIS A 34 -20.87 19.48 1.27
N ASP A 35 -20.24 19.08 2.37
CA ASP A 35 -20.93 18.80 3.62
C ASP A 35 -20.67 19.90 4.65
N TYR A 36 -21.76 20.49 5.15
CA TYR A 36 -21.74 21.61 6.07
C TYR A 36 -22.40 21.23 7.41
N GLY A 37 -21.57 21.12 8.45
CA GLY A 37 -22.03 21.00 9.84
C GLY A 37 -22.67 19.66 10.21
N ALA A 38 -22.16 18.54 9.68
CA ALA A 38 -22.59 17.20 10.07
C ALA A 38 -22.02 16.80 11.44
N VAL A 39 -22.83 16.19 12.31
CA VAL A 39 -22.38 15.72 13.64
C VAL A 39 -22.82 14.27 13.85
N GLY A 40 -21.86 13.36 13.96
CA GLY A 40 -22.16 11.94 14.08
C GLY A 40 -21.11 11.11 14.81
N THR A 41 -21.42 9.86 15.11
CA THR A 41 -20.53 9.00 15.92
C THR A 41 -19.69 8.05 15.07
N HIS A 42 -20.21 7.58 13.93
CA HIS A 42 -19.48 6.70 13.02
C HIS A 42 -19.92 6.90 11.57
N ASP A 43 -18.98 7.20 10.68
CA ASP A 43 -19.25 7.37 9.25
C ASP A 43 -18.60 6.27 8.42
N TYR A 44 -19.40 5.64 7.57
CA TYR A 44 -19.00 4.47 6.79
C TYR A 44 -19.19 4.73 5.29
N GLY A 45 -18.08 4.84 4.57
CA GLY A 45 -18.06 4.93 3.11
C GLY A 45 -18.61 6.24 2.55
N ALA A 46 -18.32 7.37 3.22
CA ALA A 46 -18.67 8.70 2.74
C ALA A 46 -17.70 9.18 1.66
N VAL A 47 -18.18 9.82 0.59
CA VAL A 47 -17.31 10.34 -0.47
C VAL A 47 -17.72 11.77 -0.78
N GLY A 48 -16.82 12.71 -0.52
CA GLY A 48 -17.07 14.12 -0.74
C GLY A 48 -15.87 14.87 -1.29
N THR A 49 -16.11 16.10 -1.76
CA THR A 49 -15.02 16.93 -2.32
C THR A 49 -14.50 17.92 -1.29
N HIS A 50 -15.42 18.48 -0.48
CA HIS A 50 -15.13 19.51 0.52
C HIS A 50 -15.96 19.35 1.80
N ASP A 51 -15.30 19.19 2.94
CA ASP A 51 -15.96 19.06 4.25
C ASP A 51 -15.69 20.29 5.13
N PHE A 52 -16.76 20.87 5.69
CA PHE A 52 -16.72 22.11 6.46
C PHE A 52 -17.43 21.96 7.82
N GLY A 53 -16.65 21.95 8.90
CA GLY A 53 -17.18 21.99 10.27
C GLY A 53 -17.90 20.72 10.73
N ALA A 54 -17.50 19.55 10.23
CA ALA A 54 -18.06 18.25 10.63
C ALA A 54 -17.45 17.76 11.96
N VAL A 55 -18.24 17.10 12.82
CA VAL A 55 -17.77 16.58 14.12
C VAL A 55 -18.12 15.11 14.28
N GLY A 56 -17.09 14.26 14.33
CA GLY A 56 -17.16 12.80 14.26
C GLY A 56 -16.56 12.11 15.49
N THR A 57 -16.75 10.80 15.61
CA THR A 57 -15.97 9.97 16.55
C THR A 57 -15.17 8.86 15.86
N HIS A 58 -15.56 8.43 14.64
CA HIS A 58 -14.85 7.43 13.85
C HIS A 58 -15.21 7.51 12.35
N ASP A 59 -14.20 7.62 11.48
CA ASP A 59 -14.38 7.60 10.04
C ASP A 59 -13.77 6.36 9.37
N TYR A 60 -14.60 5.63 8.60
CA TYR A 60 -14.20 4.39 7.96
C TYR A 60 -14.39 4.44 6.45
N GLY A 61 -13.28 4.61 5.74
CA GLY A 61 -13.27 4.61 4.27
C GLY A 61 -13.88 5.86 3.65
N ALA A 62 -13.76 7.01 4.33
CA ALA A 62 -14.12 8.30 3.77
C ALA A 62 -13.07 8.76 2.74
N VAL A 63 -13.51 9.36 1.64
CA VAL A 63 -12.62 9.89 0.58
C VAL A 63 -12.99 11.34 0.32
N GLY A 64 -12.10 12.25 0.72
CA GLY A 64 -12.22 13.70 0.62
C GLY A 64 -11.01 14.33 -0.05
N THR A 65 -11.21 15.39 -0.84
CA THR A 65 -10.08 16.13 -1.46
C THR A 65 -9.68 17.38 -0.69
N HIS A 66 -10.58 17.98 0.09
CA HIS A 66 -10.26 19.09 0.99
C HIS A 66 -11.11 19.05 2.25
N ASP A 67 -10.48 19.24 3.41
CA ASP A 67 -11.14 19.25 4.71
C ASP A 67 -10.68 20.51 5.48
N CYS A 68 -11.64 21.27 6.00
CA CYS A 68 -11.34 22.47 6.78
C CYS A 68 -12.28 22.63 7.98
N GLY A 69 -11.70 22.51 9.18
CA GLY A 69 -12.38 22.75 10.45
C GLY A 69 -13.20 21.56 10.98
N SER A 70 -12.97 20.35 10.48
CA SER A 70 -13.54 19.11 11.06
C SER A 70 -12.88 18.75 12.40
N VAL A 71 -13.63 18.08 13.29
CA VAL A 71 -13.18 17.66 14.63
C VAL A 71 -13.58 16.20 14.88
N ASP A 72 -12.63 15.28 14.93
CA ASP A 72 -12.84 13.89 15.33
C ASP A 72 -12.46 13.68 16.81
N THR A 73 -13.30 12.98 17.57
CA THR A 73 -13.12 12.69 19.00
C THR A 73 -12.49 11.31 19.32
N GLN A 74 -12.10 10.52 18.30
CA GLN A 74 -11.02 9.51 18.45
C GLN A 74 -9.70 9.86 17.77
N ASP A 75 -9.56 11.13 17.39
CA ASP A 75 -8.54 11.96 18.03
C ASP A 75 -8.99 12.22 19.49
N ARG A 76 -8.30 11.69 20.52
CA ARG A 76 -8.76 11.91 21.92
C ARG A 76 -8.30 13.29 22.42
N PRO A 77 -9.25 14.18 22.73
CA PRO A 77 -9.33 14.78 24.05
C PRO A 77 -10.67 14.41 24.68
N ALA A 78 -10.63 13.65 25.78
CA ALA A 78 -11.79 13.45 26.62
C ALA A 78 -11.85 14.55 27.69
N THR A 79 -12.99 15.25 27.81
CA THR A 79 -13.37 15.88 29.08
C THR A 79 -14.82 15.55 29.43
N TYR A 80 -15.06 15.16 30.68
CA TYR A 80 -16.31 15.45 31.38
C TYR A 80 -15.99 15.82 32.84
N THR A 81 -16.66 16.86 33.33
CA THR A 81 -16.60 17.48 34.67
C THR A 81 -17.42 16.66 35.70
N GLY A 82 -17.17 16.66 37.01
CA GLY A 82 -16.26 17.44 37.84
C GLY A 82 -16.18 16.92 39.28
N GLY A 83 -15.32 17.54 40.09
CA GLY A 83 -15.23 17.31 41.53
C GLY A 83 -13.84 17.51 42.12
N ALA A 84 -13.62 18.69 42.70
CA ALA A 84 -12.52 19.10 43.61
C ALA A 84 -11.11 19.34 43.01
N ALA A 85 -10.60 20.52 43.32
CA ALA A 85 -9.39 21.17 42.79
C ALA A 85 -8.06 20.49 43.16
N ARG A 86 -7.10 20.47 42.20
CA ARG A 86 -5.62 20.54 42.39
C ARG A 86 -4.84 20.56 41.04
N PRO A 87 -3.54 20.92 40.99
CA PRO A 87 -3.04 22.03 40.17
C PRO A 87 -2.56 21.67 38.76
N ARG A 88 -2.42 22.72 37.94
CA ARG A 88 -2.13 22.77 36.50
C ARG A 88 -0.74 22.22 36.12
N GLY A 89 -0.66 21.51 35.00
CA GLY A 89 0.56 21.38 34.20
C GLY A 89 0.77 20.06 33.47
N ARG A 90 0.12 19.84 32.32
CA ARG A 90 0.62 18.99 31.21
C ARG A 90 0.16 19.61 29.89
N GLY A 91 1.11 20.00 29.04
CA GLY A 91 0.84 20.50 27.69
C GLY A 91 0.20 19.42 26.81
N LEU A 92 -0.63 19.85 25.86
CA LEU A 92 -1.17 18.99 24.80
C LEU A 92 -0.01 18.33 24.03
N PRO A 93 -0.13 17.07 23.58
CA PRO A 93 0.91 16.42 22.80
C PRO A 93 1.15 17.22 21.51
N THR A 94 2.38 17.69 21.31
CA THR A 94 2.81 18.37 20.09
C THR A 94 2.80 17.38 18.94
N MET A 95 2.01 17.64 17.89
CA MET A 95 2.13 16.90 16.63
C MET A 95 3.54 17.04 16.07
N ILE A 96 4.24 15.93 15.88
CA ILE A 96 5.55 15.92 15.21
C ILE A 96 5.28 16.12 13.71
N PRO A 97 5.84 17.15 13.05
CA PRO A 97 5.65 17.36 11.62
C PRO A 97 6.40 16.31 10.79
N TRP A 98 5.92 16.05 9.57
CA TRP A 98 6.67 15.26 8.59
C TRP A 98 7.90 16.04 8.10
N GLN A 99 9.06 15.40 8.14
CA GLN A 99 10.31 15.88 7.55
C GLN A 99 10.62 15.10 6.27
N THR A 100 10.90 15.79 5.18
CA THR A 100 11.44 15.16 3.96
C THR A 100 12.92 14.84 4.17
N LEU A 101 13.29 13.57 4.00
CA LEU A 101 14.67 13.08 4.08
C LEU A 101 15.33 13.00 2.70
N GLY A 102 14.55 12.80 1.65
CA GLY A 102 15.05 12.70 0.28
C GLY A 102 13.94 12.81 -0.76
N GLU A 103 14.32 13.30 -1.93
CA GLU A 103 13.47 13.35 -3.13
C GLU A 103 14.26 12.83 -4.33
N ALA A 104 13.57 12.14 -5.24
CA ALA A 104 14.12 11.60 -6.47
C ALA A 104 13.04 11.62 -7.56
N LEU A 105 13.46 11.39 -8.81
CA LEU A 105 12.54 11.26 -9.94
C LEU A 105 12.71 9.87 -10.57
N THR A 106 11.60 9.23 -10.89
CA THR A 106 11.59 8.09 -11.81
C THR A 106 11.90 8.57 -13.23
N PRO A 107 12.26 7.66 -14.17
CA PRO A 107 12.48 8.02 -15.56
C PRO A 107 11.30 8.68 -16.28
N ASP A 108 10.06 8.44 -15.82
CA ASP A 108 8.85 9.07 -16.35
C ASP A 108 8.50 10.41 -15.68
N GLY A 109 9.32 10.86 -14.73
CA GLY A 109 9.17 12.16 -14.05
C GLY A 109 8.33 12.13 -12.77
N THR A 110 7.80 10.97 -12.37
CA THR A 110 7.11 10.79 -11.09
C THR A 110 8.07 11.09 -9.93
N ARG A 111 7.64 11.95 -9.00
CA ARG A 111 8.47 12.30 -7.84
C ARG A 111 8.33 11.26 -6.74
N ILE A 112 9.45 10.66 -6.36
CA ILE A 112 9.52 9.80 -5.17
C ILE A 112 10.06 10.62 -4.00
N THR A 113 9.38 10.57 -2.85
CA THR A 113 9.80 11.28 -1.63
C THR A 113 9.87 10.32 -0.46
N LEU A 114 10.96 10.35 0.30
CA LEU A 114 11.07 9.71 1.60
C LEU A 114 10.81 10.74 2.69
N ARG A 115 9.85 10.48 3.57
CA ARG A 115 9.53 11.30 4.74
C ARG A 115 9.66 10.52 6.03
N GLN A 116 9.96 11.25 7.11
CA GLN A 116 10.01 10.73 8.46
C GLN A 116 9.20 11.61 9.42
N ARG A 117 8.56 10.97 10.40
CA ARG A 117 7.93 11.61 11.55
C ARG A 117 8.15 10.75 12.79
N GLY A 118 8.97 11.22 13.73
CA GLY A 118 9.37 10.40 14.87
C GLY A 118 10.06 9.11 14.39
N HIS A 119 9.44 7.95 14.64
CA HIS A 119 9.92 6.64 14.19
C HIS A 119 9.23 6.11 12.92
N GLU A 120 8.26 6.85 12.38
CA GLU A 120 7.53 6.47 11.19
C GLU A 120 8.26 6.97 9.94
N PHE A 121 8.35 6.12 8.93
CA PHE A 121 8.85 6.45 7.60
C PHE A 121 7.77 6.24 6.57
N LEU A 122 7.77 7.06 5.52
CA LEU A 122 6.78 7.01 4.46
C LEU A 122 7.46 7.28 3.12
N LEU A 123 7.29 6.35 2.18
CA LEU A 123 7.56 6.61 0.77
C LEU A 123 6.30 7.14 0.09
N LEU A 124 6.46 8.18 -0.72
CA LEU A 124 5.40 8.78 -1.52
C LEU A 124 5.79 8.81 -3.00
N ALA A 125 4.80 8.66 -3.88
CA ALA A 125 4.89 8.96 -5.31
C ALA A 125 3.93 10.10 -5.65
N ASP A 126 4.43 11.21 -6.18
CA ASP A 126 3.67 12.44 -6.46
C ASP A 126 2.76 12.86 -5.30
N GLY A 127 3.27 12.72 -4.07
CA GLY A 127 2.57 13.07 -2.84
C GLY A 127 1.52 12.06 -2.37
N ARG A 128 1.29 10.96 -3.10
CA ARG A 128 0.44 9.85 -2.67
C ARG A 128 1.26 8.85 -1.86
N SER A 129 0.72 8.38 -0.75
CA SER A 129 1.34 7.34 0.08
C SER A 129 1.51 6.06 -0.72
N LEU A 130 2.76 5.58 -0.86
CA LEU A 130 3.05 4.24 -1.39
C LEU A 130 3.08 3.23 -0.25
N MET A 131 3.99 3.42 0.71
CA MET A 131 4.15 2.48 1.82
C MET A 131 4.60 3.18 3.11
N PRO A 132 3.79 3.11 4.19
CA PRO A 132 4.23 3.48 5.52
C PRO A 132 5.02 2.33 6.17
N SER A 133 6.04 2.65 6.97
CA SER A 133 6.87 1.66 7.66
C SER A 133 6.13 0.85 8.74
N THR A 134 4.92 1.25 9.11
CA THR A 134 4.11 0.65 10.18
C THR A 134 3.16 -0.44 9.69
N ILE A 135 2.99 -0.60 8.38
CA ILE A 135 2.09 -1.58 7.76
C ILE A 135 2.89 -2.41 6.77
N THR A 136 3.20 -3.66 7.12
CA THR A 136 4.11 -4.53 6.36
C THR A 136 3.54 -5.91 6.05
N GLY A 137 2.28 -6.16 6.42
CA GLY A 137 1.67 -7.48 6.34
C GLY A 137 1.47 -7.96 4.90
N SER A 138 1.31 -7.05 3.94
CA SER A 138 1.14 -7.42 2.54
C SER A 138 2.45 -7.79 1.84
N GLU A 139 3.54 -7.16 2.22
CA GLU A 139 4.91 -7.42 1.77
C GLU A 139 5.37 -8.80 2.25
N GLN A 140 5.11 -9.10 3.52
CA GLN A 140 5.32 -10.43 4.09
C GLN A 140 4.49 -11.49 3.38
N ALA A 141 3.23 -11.17 3.08
CA ALA A 141 2.38 -12.10 2.36
C ALA A 141 2.83 -12.31 0.91
N LEU A 142 3.29 -11.27 0.21
CA LEU A 142 3.83 -11.39 -1.15
C LEU A 142 5.02 -12.35 -1.16
N ALA A 143 5.95 -12.18 -0.22
CA ALA A 143 7.07 -13.08 -0.02
C ALA A 143 6.63 -14.51 0.30
N LEU A 144 5.65 -14.69 1.19
CA LEU A 144 5.13 -16.01 1.54
C LEU A 144 4.51 -16.72 0.34
N VAL A 145 3.67 -16.02 -0.43
CA VAL A 145 2.98 -16.55 -1.60
C VAL A 145 3.97 -16.95 -2.70
N GLY A 146 5.00 -16.12 -2.90
CA GLY A 146 6.05 -16.36 -3.89
C GLY A 146 7.03 -17.44 -3.48
N CYS A 147 7.53 -17.42 -2.24
CA CYS A 147 8.75 -18.14 -1.86
C CYS A 147 8.55 -19.36 -0.97
N ARG A 148 7.39 -19.58 -0.33
CA ARG A 148 7.22 -20.69 0.65
C ARG A 148 7.56 -22.08 0.12
N HIS A 149 7.39 -22.29 -1.18
CA HIS A 149 7.66 -23.56 -1.85
C HIS A 149 9.15 -23.81 -2.13
N LEU A 150 10.02 -22.81 -1.89
CA LEU A 150 11.44 -22.83 -2.22
C LEU A 150 12.33 -23.23 -1.05
N ALA A 151 11.79 -23.42 0.16
CA ALA A 151 12.57 -23.72 1.36
C ALA A 151 13.43 -25.00 1.21
N SER A 152 13.00 -25.95 0.39
CA SER A 152 13.72 -27.20 0.07
C SER A 152 14.25 -27.25 -1.37
N THR A 153 14.16 -26.15 -2.12
CA THR A 153 14.70 -26.08 -3.48
C THR A 153 16.19 -25.78 -3.41
N PRO A 154 17.07 -26.53 -4.09
CA PRO A 154 18.49 -26.23 -4.09
C PRO A 154 18.80 -24.99 -4.92
N ARG A 155 19.61 -24.06 -4.39
CA ARG A 155 20.03 -22.82 -5.05
C ARG A 155 18.90 -22.07 -5.77
N PRO A 156 17.79 -21.74 -5.08
CA PRO A 156 16.66 -21.10 -5.72
C PRO A 156 17.03 -19.69 -6.15
N ARG A 157 16.52 -19.28 -7.31
CA ARG A 157 16.71 -17.94 -7.87
C ARG A 157 15.41 -17.17 -7.82
N VAL A 158 15.41 -16.06 -7.10
CA VAL A 158 14.23 -15.21 -6.91
C VAL A 158 14.53 -13.82 -7.43
N LEU A 159 13.55 -13.21 -8.09
CA LEU A 159 13.58 -11.80 -8.49
C LEU A 159 12.44 -11.05 -7.82
N ILE A 160 12.74 -9.90 -7.21
CA ILE A 160 11.75 -8.92 -6.74
C ILE A 160 11.84 -7.69 -7.64
N GLY A 161 10.72 -7.27 -8.22
CA GLY A 161 10.60 -5.95 -8.85
C GLY A 161 10.12 -4.94 -7.81
N GLY A 162 10.92 -3.90 -7.57
CA GLY A 162 10.71 -2.88 -6.54
C GLY A 162 11.43 -3.21 -5.23
N LEU A 163 12.17 -2.25 -4.67
CA LEU A 163 12.81 -2.38 -3.36
C LEU A 163 11.92 -1.84 -2.22
N GLY A 164 11.34 -0.65 -2.43
CA GLY A 164 10.62 0.08 -1.39
C GLY A 164 11.45 0.26 -0.11
N LEU A 165 10.83 -0.02 1.05
CA LEU A 165 11.53 -0.03 2.34
C LEU A 165 12.24 -1.36 2.64
N GLY A 166 12.17 -2.36 1.74
CA GLY A 166 12.88 -3.63 1.85
C GLY A 166 12.15 -4.74 2.63
N PHE A 167 10.90 -4.54 3.04
CA PHE A 167 10.14 -5.55 3.81
C PHE A 167 9.87 -6.83 3.01
N THR A 168 9.52 -6.72 1.72
CA THR A 168 9.34 -7.88 0.83
C THR A 168 10.65 -8.66 0.69
N ALA A 169 11.78 -7.96 0.55
CA ALA A 169 13.10 -8.59 0.47
C ALA A 169 13.46 -9.34 1.77
N ARG A 170 13.30 -8.71 2.94
CA ARG A 170 13.54 -9.37 4.23
C ARG A 170 12.68 -10.62 4.41
N ALA A 171 11.38 -10.51 4.15
CA ALA A 171 10.46 -11.63 4.28
C ALA A 171 10.78 -12.78 3.31
N ALA A 172 11.25 -12.47 2.08
CA ALA A 172 11.72 -13.49 1.16
C ALA A 172 12.99 -14.17 1.68
N LEU A 173 13.96 -13.40 2.16
CA LEU A 173 15.22 -13.91 2.72
C LEU A 173 15.01 -14.83 3.94
N ASP A 174 13.96 -14.62 4.73
CA ASP A 174 13.59 -15.48 5.87
C ASP A 174 13.03 -16.85 5.44
N LEU A 175 12.49 -16.95 4.23
CA LEU A 175 11.91 -18.18 3.66
C LEU A 175 12.89 -18.96 2.79
N LEU A 176 13.91 -18.28 2.26
CA LEU A 176 14.86 -18.84 1.31
C LEU A 176 16.03 -19.54 2.03
N PRO A 177 16.55 -20.65 1.48
CA PRO A 177 17.74 -21.30 2.01
C PRO A 177 18.99 -20.40 1.87
N ALA A 178 20.05 -20.79 2.56
CA ALA A 178 21.31 -20.03 2.60
C ALA A 178 22.03 -19.95 1.24
N ASP A 179 21.77 -20.89 0.33
CA ASP A 179 22.35 -20.97 -1.00
C ASP A 179 21.50 -20.30 -2.10
N ALA A 180 20.45 -19.59 -1.71
CA ALA A 180 19.59 -18.85 -2.63
C ALA A 180 20.28 -17.62 -3.23
N SER A 181 19.75 -17.14 -4.35
CA SER A 181 20.09 -15.85 -4.94
C SER A 181 18.83 -15.00 -5.08
N LEU A 182 18.87 -13.77 -4.57
CA LEU A 182 17.78 -12.80 -4.61
C LEU A 182 18.23 -11.57 -5.41
N VAL A 183 17.63 -11.37 -6.58
CA VAL A 183 17.83 -10.16 -7.38
C VAL A 183 16.71 -9.18 -7.09
N ILE A 184 17.05 -7.93 -6.80
CA ILE A 184 16.09 -6.84 -6.65
C ILE A 184 16.27 -5.89 -7.83
N ALA A 185 15.24 -5.73 -8.65
CA ALA A 185 15.20 -4.72 -9.69
C ALA A 185 14.59 -3.44 -9.12
N GLU A 186 15.41 -2.41 -8.91
CA GLU A 186 14.98 -1.12 -8.38
C GLU A 186 15.13 -0.05 -9.47
N LEU A 187 14.08 0.72 -9.71
CA LEU A 187 14.07 1.71 -10.78
C LEU A 187 14.86 2.97 -10.42
N VAL A 188 14.83 3.37 -9.14
CA VAL A 188 15.33 4.65 -8.65
C VAL A 188 16.60 4.43 -7.81
N PRO A 189 17.79 4.86 -8.27
CA PRO A 189 19.05 4.71 -7.54
C PRO A 189 18.99 5.25 -6.09
N GLU A 190 18.26 6.32 -5.87
CA GLU A 190 18.11 6.98 -4.58
C GLU A 190 17.32 6.12 -3.59
N VAL A 191 16.32 5.36 -4.04
CA VAL A 191 15.57 4.43 -3.17
C VAL A 191 16.50 3.35 -2.61
N ARG A 192 17.42 2.84 -3.45
CA ARG A 192 18.49 1.95 -2.99
C ARG A 192 19.39 2.64 -1.95
N ALA A 193 19.88 3.85 -2.26
CA ALA A 193 20.77 4.58 -1.35
C ALA A 193 20.10 4.87 0.00
N TRP A 194 18.82 5.26 0.01
CA TRP A 194 18.06 5.47 1.23
C TRP A 194 17.87 4.18 2.02
N ASN A 195 17.65 3.04 1.35
CA ASN A 195 17.60 1.75 2.05
C ASN A 195 18.94 1.42 2.73
N GLU A 196 20.05 1.57 2.03
CA GLU A 196 21.38 1.29 2.59
C GLU A 196 21.73 2.22 3.76
N GLN A 197 21.36 3.51 3.68
CA GLN A 197 21.88 4.55 4.58
C GLN A 197 20.90 5.00 5.67
N LEU A 198 19.59 5.00 5.38
CA LEU A 198 18.59 5.65 6.22
C LEU A 198 17.58 4.65 6.80
N VAL A 199 17.01 3.77 5.97
CA VAL A 199 15.81 2.99 6.34
C VAL A 199 16.01 1.49 6.38
N GLY A 200 17.18 0.96 6.00
CA GLY A 200 17.42 -0.48 5.96
C GLY A 200 17.23 -1.17 7.31
N HIS A 201 17.49 -0.46 8.41
CA HIS A 201 17.28 -0.96 9.77
C HIS A 201 15.81 -1.35 10.05
N LEU A 202 14.84 -0.75 9.36
CA LEU A 202 13.41 -1.06 9.51
C LEU A 202 13.09 -2.50 9.10
N ALA A 203 13.80 -3.02 8.09
CA ALA A 203 13.63 -4.37 7.56
C ALA A 203 14.82 -5.28 7.90
N GLY A 204 15.67 -4.93 8.88
CA GLY A 204 16.82 -5.76 9.27
C GLY A 204 17.94 -5.81 8.21
N HIS A 205 18.17 -4.70 7.52
CA HIS A 205 19.23 -4.50 6.52
C HIS A 205 19.26 -5.58 5.41
N PRO A 206 18.17 -5.78 4.65
CA PRO A 206 18.10 -6.85 3.65
C PRO A 206 19.19 -6.74 2.57
N LEU A 207 19.61 -5.52 2.22
CA LEU A 207 20.66 -5.31 1.22
C LEU A 207 22.08 -5.67 1.68
N ALA A 208 22.28 -5.91 2.98
CA ALA A 208 23.55 -6.40 3.51
C ALA A 208 23.65 -7.94 3.50
N ASP A 209 22.57 -8.65 3.16
CA ASP A 209 22.57 -10.11 3.05
C ASP A 209 23.34 -10.53 1.78
N PRO A 210 24.33 -11.44 1.86
CA PRO A 210 25.17 -11.83 0.72
C PRO A 210 24.40 -12.53 -0.40
N ARG A 211 23.15 -12.95 -0.16
CA ARG A 211 22.26 -13.52 -1.18
C ARG A 211 21.66 -12.44 -2.09
N VAL A 212 21.73 -11.16 -1.72
CA VAL A 212 21.06 -10.07 -2.41
C VAL A 212 21.97 -9.36 -3.41
N THR A 213 21.47 -9.20 -4.62
CA THR A 213 22.03 -8.31 -5.65
C THR A 213 20.98 -7.30 -6.07
N VAL A 214 21.29 -6.01 -5.97
CA VAL A 214 20.42 -4.94 -6.47
C VAL A 214 20.86 -4.53 -7.87
N THR A 215 19.94 -4.62 -8.83
CA THR A 215 20.12 -4.13 -10.20
C THR A 215 19.29 -2.87 -10.37
N ILE A 216 19.95 -1.75 -10.67
CA ILE A 216 19.24 -0.51 -10.99
C ILE A 216 18.70 -0.60 -12.43
N GLY A 217 17.38 -0.56 -12.57
CA GLY A 217 16.72 -0.59 -13.87
C GLY A 217 15.26 -1.07 -13.82
N ASP A 218 14.62 -1.01 -14.98
CA ASP A 218 13.25 -1.49 -15.18
C ASP A 218 13.12 -2.99 -14.88
N ALA A 219 12.11 -3.35 -14.07
CA ALA A 219 11.91 -4.72 -13.62
C ALA A 219 11.72 -5.71 -14.78
N LEU A 220 10.99 -5.34 -15.83
CA LEU A 220 10.79 -6.22 -16.98
C LEU A 220 12.09 -6.43 -17.77
N ALA A 221 12.90 -5.38 -17.92
CA ALA A 221 14.22 -5.48 -18.53
C ALA A 221 15.15 -6.43 -17.75
N VAL A 222 15.18 -6.33 -16.42
CA VAL A 222 15.96 -7.24 -15.56
C VAL A 222 15.45 -8.67 -15.68
N ILE A 223 14.12 -8.88 -15.61
CA ILE A 223 13.51 -10.21 -15.81
C ILE A 223 13.92 -10.82 -17.16
N ARG A 224 13.89 -10.03 -18.24
CA ARG A 224 14.27 -10.51 -19.59
C ARG A 224 15.75 -10.87 -19.70
N ALA A 225 16.62 -10.23 -18.92
CA ALA A 225 18.05 -10.49 -18.91
C ALA A 225 18.41 -11.82 -18.21
N GLU A 226 17.54 -12.36 -17.35
CA GLU A 226 17.78 -13.62 -16.65
C GLU A 226 17.84 -14.82 -17.61
N ARG A 227 18.99 -15.50 -17.60
CA ARG A 227 19.27 -16.64 -18.51
C ARG A 227 19.11 -18.00 -17.85
N ASP A 228 19.37 -18.09 -16.55
CA ASP A 228 19.37 -19.36 -15.81
C ASP A 228 17.98 -19.80 -15.34
N GLY A 229 16.96 -18.99 -15.64
CA GLY A 229 15.59 -19.14 -15.18
C GLY A 229 15.41 -18.75 -13.70
N LEU A 230 14.16 -18.48 -13.33
CA LEU A 230 13.75 -18.01 -12.02
C LEU A 230 12.78 -19.01 -11.39
N ASP A 231 12.95 -19.25 -10.10
CA ASP A 231 12.03 -20.08 -9.30
C ASP A 231 10.88 -19.23 -8.74
N ALA A 232 11.09 -17.92 -8.55
CA ALA A 232 10.01 -16.99 -8.28
C ALA A 232 10.27 -15.58 -8.83
N ILE A 233 9.19 -14.91 -9.24
CA ILE A 233 9.14 -13.49 -9.57
C ILE A 233 8.10 -12.84 -8.67
N LEU A 234 8.48 -11.85 -7.88
CA LEU A 234 7.60 -11.10 -6.99
C LEU A 234 7.56 -9.65 -7.49
N LEU A 235 6.37 -9.13 -7.82
CA LEU A 235 6.21 -7.76 -8.30
C LEU A 235 5.54 -6.91 -7.23
N ASP A 236 6.30 -5.91 -6.77
CA ASP A 236 5.99 -4.92 -5.74
C ASP A 236 6.43 -3.53 -6.22
N VAL A 237 5.99 -3.17 -7.43
CA VAL A 237 6.50 -1.99 -8.18
C VAL A 237 5.60 -0.76 -7.99
N ASP A 238 4.29 -0.97 -7.86
CA ASP A 238 3.25 0.05 -7.88
C ASP A 238 2.02 -0.35 -7.06
N ASN A 239 0.94 0.45 -7.10
CA ASN A 239 -0.31 0.04 -6.41
C ASN A 239 -1.07 -1.09 -7.14
N GLY A 240 -0.40 -1.83 -8.00
CA GLY A 240 -0.93 -2.94 -8.76
C GLY A 240 -1.41 -2.57 -10.16
N PRO A 241 -1.82 -3.59 -10.93
CA PRO A 241 -2.11 -3.49 -12.37
C PRO A 241 -3.36 -2.64 -12.71
N ALA A 242 -4.13 -2.21 -11.70
CA ALA A 242 -5.32 -1.37 -11.85
C ALA A 242 -5.02 0.13 -11.85
N GLU A 243 -3.82 0.57 -11.41
CA GLU A 243 -3.39 1.98 -11.49
C GLU A 243 -2.95 2.32 -12.92
N PHE A 244 -3.89 2.15 -13.85
CA PHE A 244 -3.79 2.09 -15.31
C PHE A 244 -3.38 3.41 -16.00
N ALA A 245 -2.65 4.31 -15.32
CA ALA A 245 -2.39 5.66 -15.79
C ALA A 245 -0.90 5.98 -16.09
N ALA A 246 0.06 5.16 -15.64
CA ALA A 246 1.46 5.32 -16.02
C ALA A 246 1.79 4.48 -17.27
N ARG A 247 2.24 5.11 -18.35
CA ARG A 247 2.57 4.46 -19.64
C ARG A 247 3.61 3.32 -19.52
N GLY A 248 4.30 3.20 -18.39
CA GLY A 248 5.25 2.10 -18.10
C GLY A 248 4.60 0.76 -17.71
N ASN A 249 3.43 0.79 -17.08
CA ASN A 249 2.80 -0.41 -16.50
C ASN A 249 2.24 -1.40 -17.53
N ASP A 250 1.87 -0.90 -18.71
CA ASP A 250 1.41 -1.73 -19.83
C ASP A 250 2.49 -2.71 -20.31
N ALA A 251 3.76 -2.32 -20.24
CA ALA A 251 4.85 -3.20 -20.64
C ALA A 251 4.98 -4.39 -19.68
N LEU A 252 4.90 -4.14 -18.37
CA LEU A 252 5.09 -5.13 -17.31
C LEU A 252 3.88 -6.08 -17.18
N TYR A 253 2.66 -5.53 -17.09
CA TYR A 253 1.43 -6.29 -16.84
C TYR A 253 0.64 -6.64 -18.11
N GLY A 254 1.08 -6.15 -19.27
CA GLY A 254 0.51 -6.50 -20.57
C GLY A 254 0.90 -7.91 -21.04
N ALA A 255 0.28 -8.36 -22.12
CA ALA A 255 0.45 -9.72 -22.63
C ALA A 255 1.92 -10.07 -22.92
N ALA A 256 2.69 -9.14 -23.49
CA ALA A 256 4.11 -9.35 -23.79
C ALA A 256 4.99 -9.44 -22.53
N GLY A 257 4.69 -8.64 -21.50
CA GLY A 257 5.37 -8.68 -20.20
C GLY A 257 5.12 -10.02 -19.49
N LEU A 258 3.85 -10.40 -19.38
CA LEU A 258 3.46 -11.68 -18.78
C LEU A 258 4.04 -12.90 -19.52
N ALA A 259 4.07 -12.85 -20.87
CA ALA A 259 4.71 -13.89 -21.67
C ALA A 259 6.23 -13.95 -21.41
N SER A 260 6.89 -12.80 -21.25
CA SER A 260 8.31 -12.74 -20.91
C SER A 260 8.56 -13.37 -19.54
N MET A 261 7.76 -13.02 -18.52
CA MET A 261 7.87 -13.62 -17.18
C MET A 261 7.67 -15.13 -17.22
N ARG A 262 6.64 -15.61 -17.95
CA ARG A 262 6.38 -17.05 -18.08
C ARG A 262 7.57 -17.81 -18.69
N GLN A 263 8.23 -17.23 -19.70
CA GLN A 263 9.39 -17.83 -20.33
C GLN A 263 10.63 -17.88 -19.41
N ARG A 264 10.72 -16.99 -18.44
CA ARG A 264 11.84 -16.93 -17.49
C ARG A 264 11.61 -17.81 -16.26
N LEU A 265 10.36 -18.13 -15.93
CA LEU A 265 10.06 -19.04 -14.83
C LEU A 265 10.46 -20.48 -15.17
N ARG A 266 11.17 -21.13 -14.25
CA ARG A 266 11.46 -22.57 -14.28
C ARG A 266 10.17 -23.37 -14.09
N PRO A 267 10.14 -24.66 -14.49
CA PRO A 267 9.03 -25.55 -14.18
C PRO A 267 8.72 -25.55 -12.68
N GLY A 268 7.48 -25.23 -12.31
CA GLY A 268 7.05 -25.12 -10.91
C GLY A 268 7.26 -23.74 -10.28
N GLY A 269 7.92 -22.80 -10.98
CA GLY A 269 8.14 -21.45 -10.51
C GLY A 269 6.86 -20.62 -10.40
N VAL A 270 6.91 -19.59 -9.55
CA VAL A 270 5.75 -18.77 -9.20
C VAL A 270 5.95 -17.31 -9.62
N LEU A 271 4.96 -16.74 -10.30
CA LEU A 271 4.78 -15.29 -10.38
C LEU A 271 3.81 -14.86 -9.27
N ALA A 272 4.23 -13.92 -8.42
CA ALA A 272 3.41 -13.30 -7.40
C ALA A 272 3.34 -11.79 -7.66
N VAL A 273 2.14 -11.22 -7.71
CA VAL A 273 1.94 -9.79 -8.01
C VAL A 273 1.08 -9.17 -6.94
N TRP A 274 1.59 -8.13 -6.29
CA TRP A 274 0.84 -7.33 -5.32
C TRP A 274 -0.18 -6.43 -6.02
N SER A 275 -1.31 -6.18 -5.37
CA SER A 275 -2.32 -5.23 -5.85
C SER A 275 -3.11 -4.62 -4.71
N ALA A 276 -3.35 -3.31 -4.79
CA ALA A 276 -4.18 -2.59 -3.83
C ALA A 276 -5.66 -3.00 -3.95
N TRP A 277 -6.10 -3.35 -5.18
CA TRP A 277 -7.49 -3.64 -5.52
C TRP A 277 -7.63 -4.88 -6.39
N GLU A 278 -8.84 -5.44 -6.43
CA GLU A 278 -9.12 -6.59 -7.28
C GLU A 278 -9.33 -6.14 -8.72
N ASP A 279 -8.44 -6.58 -9.62
CA ASP A 279 -8.56 -6.44 -11.07
C ASP A 279 -8.89 -7.80 -11.71
N HIS A 280 -10.16 -8.02 -12.02
CA HIS A 280 -10.61 -9.21 -12.74
C HIS A 280 -10.09 -9.27 -14.19
N ARG A 281 -9.80 -8.12 -14.83
CA ARG A 281 -9.22 -8.08 -16.18
C ARG A 281 -7.78 -8.57 -16.13
N PHE A 282 -7.01 -8.19 -15.12
CA PHE A 282 -5.65 -8.72 -14.91
C PHE A 282 -5.65 -10.23 -14.65
N ALA A 283 -6.55 -10.75 -13.80
CA ALA A 283 -6.68 -12.19 -13.59
C ALA A 283 -6.92 -12.96 -14.90
N ARG A 284 -7.78 -12.42 -15.78
CA ARG A 284 -8.00 -12.97 -17.13
C ARG A 284 -6.76 -12.86 -18.01
N ARG A 285 -6.05 -11.73 -18.00
CA ARG A 285 -4.78 -11.54 -18.74
C ARG A 285 -3.74 -12.58 -18.34
N LEU A 286 -3.54 -12.82 -17.04
CA LEU A 286 -2.66 -13.89 -16.53
C LEU A 286 -3.09 -15.26 -17.06
N THR A 287 -4.39 -15.57 -17.02
CA THR A 287 -4.92 -16.84 -17.52
C THR A 287 -4.66 -17.00 -19.03
N SER A 288 -4.93 -15.95 -19.82
CA SER A 288 -4.66 -15.90 -21.26
C SER A 288 -3.17 -15.97 -21.59
N ALA A 289 -2.29 -15.48 -20.72
CA ALA A 289 -0.84 -15.60 -20.86
C ALA A 289 -0.31 -17.01 -20.52
N GLY A 290 -1.20 -17.94 -20.15
CA GLY A 290 -0.85 -19.34 -19.87
C GLY A 290 -0.54 -19.62 -18.41
N PHE A 291 -1.09 -18.85 -17.48
CA PHE A 291 -0.97 -19.13 -16.05
C PHE A 291 -2.23 -19.78 -15.45
N ALA A 292 -2.04 -20.64 -14.45
CA ALA A 292 -3.07 -20.97 -13.48
C ALA A 292 -3.01 -19.95 -12.35
N VAL A 293 -4.11 -19.24 -12.11
CA VAL A 293 -4.15 -18.06 -11.23
C VAL A 293 -4.97 -18.37 -9.99
N THR A 294 -4.43 -18.02 -8.83
CA THR A 294 -5.13 -18.01 -7.54
C THR A 294 -4.98 -16.65 -6.90
N LEU A 295 -6.04 -16.13 -6.30
CA LEU A 295 -6.07 -14.83 -5.65
C LEU A 295 -6.03 -15.02 -4.14
N GLU A 296 -4.97 -14.53 -3.49
CA GLU A 296 -4.85 -14.56 -2.04
C GLU A 296 -5.20 -13.17 -1.49
N ARG A 297 -6.24 -13.10 -0.64
CA ARG A 297 -6.65 -11.86 0.04
C ARG A 297 -5.91 -11.75 1.36
N VAL A 298 -5.15 -10.69 1.53
CA VAL A 298 -4.26 -10.48 2.68
C VAL A 298 -4.61 -9.18 3.38
N ARG A 299 -4.46 -9.17 4.70
CA ARG A 299 -4.74 -7.97 5.52
C ARG A 299 -3.42 -7.30 5.88
N GLY A 300 -3.35 -5.98 5.77
CA GLY A 300 -2.12 -5.21 6.05
C GLY A 300 -1.57 -5.35 7.47
N HIS A 301 -2.39 -5.74 8.46
CA HIS A 301 -1.96 -5.93 9.85
C HIS A 301 -2.66 -7.12 10.56
N GLY A 302 -2.04 -8.30 10.54
CA GLY A 302 -2.56 -9.49 11.22
C GLY A 302 -4.00 -9.83 10.79
N ARG A 303 -4.98 -9.67 11.69
CA ARG A 303 -6.42 -9.88 11.40
C ARG A 303 -7.20 -8.60 11.07
N ARG A 304 -6.57 -7.42 10.94
CA ARG A 304 -7.25 -6.12 10.71
C ARG A 304 -6.54 -5.31 9.60
N GLY A 305 -7.15 -4.22 9.13
CA GLY A 305 -6.59 -3.32 8.11
C GLY A 305 -7.09 -3.55 6.68
N ALA A 306 -6.64 -2.67 5.77
CA ALA A 306 -6.98 -2.72 4.35
C ALA A 306 -6.66 -4.10 3.74
N ARG A 307 -7.52 -4.55 2.83
CA ARG A 307 -7.38 -5.83 2.15
C ARG A 307 -6.56 -5.60 0.88
N HIS A 308 -5.30 -6.01 0.91
CA HIS A 308 -4.49 -6.13 -0.30
C HIS A 308 -4.70 -7.50 -0.92
N LEU A 309 -4.33 -7.63 -2.19
CA LEU A 309 -4.47 -8.86 -2.95
C LEU A 309 -3.12 -9.27 -3.50
N ILE A 310 -2.89 -10.57 -3.52
CA ILE A 310 -1.75 -11.14 -4.21
C ILE A 310 -2.27 -12.11 -5.27
N TYR A 311 -1.94 -11.81 -6.53
CA TYR A 311 -2.13 -12.75 -7.62
C TYR A 311 -0.98 -13.74 -7.61
N ARG A 312 -1.28 -14.99 -7.30
CA ARG A 312 -0.34 -16.10 -7.44
C ARG A 312 -0.60 -16.81 -8.76
N ALA A 313 0.41 -16.88 -9.62
CA ALA A 313 0.30 -17.39 -10.98
C ALA A 313 1.39 -18.44 -11.23
N LEU A 314 0.98 -19.63 -11.68
CA LEU A 314 1.87 -20.74 -12.04
C LEU A 314 1.79 -21.00 -13.54
N PRO A 315 2.91 -21.14 -14.27
CA PRO A 315 2.88 -21.51 -15.68
C PRO A 315 2.10 -22.81 -15.89
N ARG A 316 1.11 -22.79 -16.77
CA ARG A 316 0.45 -24.00 -17.26
C ARG A 316 1.41 -24.75 -18.17
N ARG A 317 1.37 -26.09 -18.05
CA ARG A 317 2.05 -26.99 -18.98
C ARG A 317 1.36 -27.00 -20.32
#